data_AF-A0A9X1MW20-F1
#
_entry.id   AF-A0A9X1MW20-F1
#
_cell.length_a   1.000
_cell.length_b   1.000
_cell.length_c   1.000
_cell.angle_alpha   90.00
_cell.angle_beta   90.00
_cell.angle_gamma   90.00
#
_symmetry.space_group_name_H-M   'P 1'
#
loop_
_entity.id
_entity.type
_entity.pdbx_description
1 polymer ?
#
loop_
_entity_poly.entity_id
_entity_poly.type
_entity_poly.pdbx_seq_one_letter_code
_entity_poly.pdbx_strand_id
1 'polypeptide(L)'
;MKKLIPLILIPLLQACGDAGSDTELPTIKAKSAYTCSQYNDYRANGDVAAQMRILSSTLHQLDTEYTGSTPIEIYYRHALRSEGSYFYRLRKELTAALDKACLDNNKANLTDVATKTINQKYPLFSSDAYYGTCRAYNNGLFTYDDIKRQFIDIQLGMRSNEAIIISAIDNSPKYGEGYIKQELTNYCNNNLDAIVWQDVSNVFNSAYIIVGEDNRKAHIERNIEALRKQETEELSRSREWLATEIINALKDNKLNELTQSSVRCVDFQKRYDYGLIDDKYQSVFTQLTDETVKHLLITLTPEEQENINIKFNGNKRHIAKALRETCEIGVAYDSYGRPIRSTELEDALLKLL
;
A
#
# COMPACT_ATOMS: atom_id res chain seq x y z
N MET A 1 81.47 -8.20 30.72
CA MET A 1 80.24 -7.63 31.33
C MET A 1 79.07 -7.89 30.39
N LYS A 2 78.24 -8.90 30.68
CA LYS A 2 77.01 -9.20 29.93
C LYS A 2 75.84 -8.93 30.88
N LYS A 3 75.06 -7.88 30.60
CA LYS A 3 73.82 -7.58 31.32
C LYS A 3 72.73 -8.50 30.76
N LEU A 4 72.19 -9.38 31.61
CA LEU A 4 70.98 -10.16 31.32
C LEU A 4 69.77 -9.22 31.37
N ILE A 5 68.99 -9.22 30.30
CA ILE A 5 67.66 -8.62 30.24
C ILE A 5 66.68 -9.69 30.71
N PRO A 6 65.85 -9.47 31.74
CA PRO A 6 64.78 -10.41 32.07
C PRO A 6 63.68 -10.27 31.03
N LEU A 7 63.49 -11.33 30.23
CA LEU A 7 62.33 -11.49 29.37
C LEU A 7 61.10 -11.66 30.29
N ILE A 8 60.25 -10.64 30.34
CA ILE A 8 58.92 -10.72 30.94
C ILE A 8 58.09 -11.61 30.01
N LEU A 9 58.00 -12.90 30.36
CA LEU A 9 56.98 -13.80 29.83
C LEU A 9 55.62 -13.32 30.35
N ILE A 10 54.93 -12.53 29.54
CA ILE A 10 53.47 -12.37 29.67
C ILE A 10 52.89 -13.76 29.42
N PRO A 11 52.18 -14.38 30.39
CA PRO A 11 51.40 -15.55 30.08
C PRO A 11 50.29 -15.07 29.15
N LEU A 12 50.46 -15.33 27.85
CA LEU A 12 49.34 -15.44 26.94
C LEU A 12 48.43 -16.50 27.55
N LEU A 13 47.39 -16.04 28.26
CA LEU A 13 46.19 -16.81 28.51
C LEU A 13 45.62 -17.16 27.13
N GLN A 14 46.16 -18.21 26.53
CA GLN A 14 45.45 -19.02 25.58
C GLN A 14 44.28 -19.59 26.36
N ALA A 15 43.11 -18.97 26.16
CA ALA A 15 41.84 -19.58 26.44
C ALA A 15 41.75 -20.85 25.59
N CYS A 16 42.29 -21.95 26.12
CA CYS A 16 41.94 -23.30 25.71
C CYS A 16 40.53 -23.57 26.26
N GLY A 17 39.53 -22.98 25.60
CA GLY A 17 38.18 -23.53 25.58
C GLY A 17 38.02 -24.15 24.21
N ASP A 18 37.63 -25.42 24.17
CA ASP A 18 37.31 -26.15 22.94
C ASP A 18 36.56 -25.25 21.96
N ALA A 19 36.97 -25.22 20.69
CA ALA A 19 36.24 -24.52 19.64
C ALA A 19 34.78 -24.96 19.74
N GLY A 20 33.93 -24.06 20.24
CA GLY A 20 32.58 -24.40 20.65
C GLY A 20 31.79 -25.00 19.49
N SER A 21 30.91 -25.93 19.79
CA SER A 21 30.02 -26.52 18.79
C SER A 21 29.13 -25.42 18.20
N ASP A 22 28.97 -25.42 16.87
CA ASP A 22 28.03 -24.52 16.20
C ASP A 22 26.58 -24.76 16.64
N THR A 23 26.30 -25.92 17.23
CA THR A 23 24.95 -26.39 17.54
C THR A 23 24.70 -26.66 19.03
N GLU A 24 25.71 -26.51 19.88
CA GLU A 24 25.58 -26.82 21.31
C GLU A 24 26.39 -25.84 22.17
N LEU A 25 25.70 -25.18 23.11
CA LEU A 25 26.34 -24.35 24.13
C LEU A 25 27.08 -25.24 25.12
N PRO A 26 28.34 -24.90 25.47
CA PRO A 26 29.07 -25.63 26.49
C PRO A 26 28.37 -25.48 27.85
N THR A 27 28.48 -26.50 28.70
CA THR A 27 28.01 -26.36 30.09
C THR A 27 28.87 -25.34 30.82
N ILE A 28 28.26 -24.36 31.48
CA ILE A 28 28.99 -23.35 32.25
C ILE A 28 29.50 -23.90 33.57
N LYS A 29 30.71 -23.50 33.98
CA LYS A 29 31.30 -23.95 35.25
C LYS A 29 30.70 -23.22 36.46
N ALA A 30 30.18 -22.02 36.26
CA ALA A 30 29.52 -21.24 37.30
C ALA A 30 28.13 -21.82 37.60
N LYS A 31 27.92 -22.29 38.83
CA LYS A 31 26.59 -22.73 39.28
C LYS A 31 25.69 -21.52 39.48
N SER A 32 24.43 -21.63 39.08
CA SER A 32 23.40 -20.62 39.38
C SER A 32 23.27 -20.40 40.88
N ALA A 33 22.94 -19.17 41.28
CA ALA A 33 22.45 -18.89 42.63
C ALA A 33 21.06 -19.51 42.90
N TYR A 34 20.41 -20.02 41.85
CA TYR A 34 19.05 -20.53 41.90
C TYR A 34 18.95 -22.01 41.48
N THR A 35 18.05 -22.72 42.15
CA THR A 35 17.65 -24.08 41.80
C THR A 35 16.27 -24.09 41.15
N CYS A 36 15.95 -25.17 40.43
CA CYS A 36 14.61 -25.36 39.90
C CYS A 36 13.52 -25.38 40.99
N SER A 37 13.84 -25.84 42.22
CA SER A 37 12.91 -25.80 43.35
C SER A 37 12.50 -24.37 43.67
N GLN A 38 13.49 -23.47 43.86
CA GLN A 38 13.21 -22.07 44.16
C GLN A 38 12.40 -21.41 43.04
N TYR A 39 12.75 -21.69 41.78
CA TYR A 39 12.01 -21.19 40.62
C TYR A 39 10.55 -21.67 40.61
N ASN A 40 10.33 -22.96 40.86
CA ASN A 40 8.99 -23.57 40.91
C ASN A 40 8.17 -23.10 42.12
N ASP A 41 8.81 -22.83 43.27
CA ASP A 41 8.14 -22.37 44.49
C ASP A 41 7.49 -21.00 44.28
N TYR A 42 8.18 -20.06 43.62
CA TYR A 42 7.58 -18.75 43.28
C TYR A 42 6.41 -18.90 42.31
N ARG A 43 6.52 -19.80 41.33
CA ARG A 43 5.43 -20.12 40.40
C ARG A 43 4.22 -20.70 41.12
N ALA A 44 4.42 -21.68 41.99
CA ALA A 44 3.35 -22.35 42.74
C ALA A 44 2.59 -21.39 43.67
N ASN A 45 3.29 -20.38 44.20
CA ASN A 45 2.70 -19.35 45.06
C ASN A 45 2.11 -18.15 44.29
N GLY A 46 2.15 -18.17 42.95
CA GLY A 46 1.62 -17.09 42.11
C GLY A 46 2.49 -15.82 42.04
N ASP A 47 3.73 -15.85 42.55
CA ASP A 47 4.67 -14.73 42.46
C ASP A 47 5.42 -14.77 41.11
N VAL A 48 4.67 -14.46 40.04
CA VAL A 48 5.19 -14.42 38.66
C VAL A 48 6.32 -13.40 38.52
N ALA A 49 6.29 -12.29 39.28
CA ALA A 49 7.33 -11.27 39.23
C ALA A 49 8.67 -11.80 39.78
N ALA A 50 8.66 -12.50 40.91
CA ALA A 50 9.87 -13.14 41.43
C ALA A 50 10.38 -14.26 40.51
N GLN A 51 9.49 -15.10 39.98
CA GLN A 51 9.84 -16.13 39.01
C GLN A 51 10.57 -15.53 37.78
N MET A 52 10.04 -14.45 37.21
CA MET A 52 10.63 -13.79 36.05
C MET A 52 11.95 -13.07 36.38
N ARG A 53 12.12 -12.54 37.59
CA ARG A 53 13.41 -11.99 38.05
C ARG A 53 14.47 -13.09 38.11
N ILE A 54 14.16 -14.26 38.69
CA ILE A 54 15.09 -15.40 38.75
C ILE A 54 15.49 -15.87 37.35
N LEU A 55 14.52 -15.98 36.44
CA LEU A 55 14.79 -16.34 35.05
C LEU A 55 15.71 -15.30 34.39
N SER A 56 15.38 -14.02 34.54
CA SER A 56 16.19 -12.92 33.98
C SER A 56 17.63 -12.94 34.51
N SER A 57 17.81 -13.10 35.83
CA SER A 57 19.14 -13.21 36.44
C SER A 57 19.91 -14.44 35.94
N THR A 58 19.22 -15.56 35.73
CA THR A 58 19.85 -16.77 35.19
C THR A 58 20.29 -16.59 33.75
N LEU A 59 19.45 -16.00 32.89
CA LEU A 59 19.82 -15.69 31.51
C LEU A 59 20.97 -14.68 31.46
N HIS A 60 20.99 -13.68 32.34
CA HIS A 60 22.09 -12.72 32.45
C HIS A 60 23.42 -13.39 32.86
N GLN A 61 23.37 -14.40 33.74
CA GLN A 61 24.55 -15.19 34.07
C GLN A 61 25.04 -15.99 32.86
N LEU A 62 24.14 -16.63 32.11
CA LEU A 62 24.49 -17.31 30.86
C LEU A 62 25.10 -16.35 29.84
N ASP A 63 24.58 -15.12 29.71
CA ASP A 63 25.12 -14.09 28.80
C ASP A 63 26.57 -13.72 29.15
N THR A 64 26.92 -13.73 30.44
CA THR A 64 28.28 -13.40 30.90
C THR A 64 29.28 -14.52 30.58
N GLU A 65 28.81 -15.76 30.54
CA GLU A 65 29.64 -16.93 30.24
C GLU A 65 29.74 -17.19 28.72
N TYR A 66 28.64 -17.04 27.99
CA TYR A 66 28.56 -17.25 26.53
C TYR A 66 29.01 -16.03 25.75
N THR A 67 30.32 -15.77 25.78
CA THR A 67 30.97 -14.62 25.12
C THR A 67 31.63 -14.95 23.78
N GLY A 68 31.62 -16.21 23.36
CA GLY A 68 32.22 -16.65 22.12
C GLY A 68 31.43 -16.26 20.86
N SER A 69 31.87 -16.78 19.72
CA SER A 69 31.38 -16.40 18.39
C SER A 69 30.71 -17.57 17.65
N THR A 70 30.31 -18.62 18.37
CA THR A 70 29.60 -19.73 17.73
C THR A 70 28.20 -19.29 17.28
N PRO A 71 27.66 -19.86 16.20
CA PRO A 71 26.30 -19.58 15.72
C PRO A 71 25.23 -19.71 16.80
N ILE A 72 25.27 -20.74 17.65
CA ILE A 72 24.30 -20.91 18.74
C ILE A 72 24.44 -19.83 19.83
N GLU A 73 25.66 -19.40 20.16
CA GLU A 73 25.87 -18.31 21.13
C GLU A 73 25.39 -16.97 20.58
N ILE A 74 25.69 -16.69 19.31
CA ILE A 74 25.19 -15.49 18.63
C ILE A 74 23.66 -15.53 18.57
N TYR A 75 23.08 -16.65 18.15
CA TYR A 75 21.64 -16.84 18.10
C TYR A 75 20.99 -16.61 19.48
N TYR A 76 21.51 -17.27 20.51
CA TYR A 76 21.03 -17.13 21.89
C TYR A 76 21.06 -15.67 22.33
N ARG A 77 22.17 -14.95 22.12
CA ARG A 77 22.30 -13.54 22.50
C ARG A 77 21.36 -12.65 21.70
N HIS A 78 21.21 -12.85 20.40
CA HIS A 78 20.30 -12.02 19.59
C HIS A 78 18.84 -12.29 19.91
N ALA A 79 18.47 -13.56 20.05
CA ALA A 79 17.10 -13.99 20.12
C ALA A 79 16.47 -13.87 21.53
N LEU A 80 17.28 -13.87 22.59
CA LEU A 80 16.79 -13.72 23.96
C LEU A 80 17.06 -12.36 24.60
N ARG A 81 18.00 -11.57 24.08
CA ARG A 81 18.23 -10.19 24.56
C ARG A 81 17.31 -9.16 23.90
N SER A 82 16.80 -9.45 22.71
CA SER A 82 16.01 -8.48 21.97
C SER A 82 14.62 -8.32 22.59
N GLU A 83 14.32 -7.11 23.09
CA GLU A 83 13.03 -6.73 23.69
C GLU A 83 11.95 -6.44 22.62
N GLY A 84 11.92 -7.25 21.56
CA GLY A 84 10.95 -7.13 20.47
C GLY A 84 9.73 -8.04 20.67
N SER A 85 8.56 -7.58 20.21
CA SER A 85 7.34 -8.41 20.11
C SER A 85 7.57 -9.70 19.31
N TYR A 86 8.50 -9.66 18.35
CA TYR A 86 8.92 -10.79 17.55
C TYR A 86 9.53 -11.94 18.39
N PHE A 87 10.40 -11.62 19.36
CA PHE A 87 11.03 -12.61 20.24
C PHE A 87 10.18 -13.03 21.43
N TYR A 88 9.04 -12.37 21.65
CA TYR A 88 8.10 -12.75 22.71
C TYR A 88 7.65 -14.20 22.60
N ARG A 89 7.34 -14.68 21.38
CA ARG A 89 6.89 -16.07 21.17
C ARG A 89 8.02 -17.07 21.42
N LEU A 90 9.22 -16.79 20.91
CA LEU A 90 10.41 -17.59 21.18
C LEU A 90 10.68 -17.69 22.69
N ARG A 91 10.68 -16.56 23.38
CA ARG A 91 10.88 -16.49 24.82
C ARG A 91 9.80 -17.25 25.58
N LYS A 92 8.53 -17.16 25.17
CA LYS A 92 7.43 -17.92 25.76
C LYS A 92 7.63 -19.42 25.59
N GLU A 93 8.02 -19.88 24.40
CA GLU A 93 8.27 -21.30 24.12
C GLU A 93 9.49 -21.82 24.90
N LEU A 94 10.54 -21.01 25.04
CA LEU A 94 11.70 -21.33 25.86
C LEU A 94 11.35 -21.39 27.35
N THR A 95 10.62 -20.41 27.88
CA THR A 95 10.17 -20.39 29.29
C THR A 95 9.29 -21.61 29.59
N ALA A 96 8.35 -21.96 28.71
CA ALA A 96 7.51 -23.13 28.90
C ALA A 96 8.31 -24.45 28.90
N ALA A 97 9.36 -24.54 28.07
CA ALA A 97 10.25 -25.69 28.06
C ALA A 97 11.11 -25.76 29.33
N LEU A 98 11.61 -24.62 29.80
CA LEU A 98 12.36 -24.51 31.06
C LEU A 98 11.48 -24.89 32.26
N ASP A 99 10.26 -24.37 32.32
CA ASP A 99 9.24 -24.70 33.32
C ASP A 99 9.07 -26.22 33.44
N LYS A 100 8.89 -26.90 32.29
CA LYS A 100 8.77 -28.35 32.25
C LYS A 100 10.04 -29.04 32.75
N ALA A 101 11.21 -28.62 32.24
CA ALA A 101 12.48 -29.22 32.61
C ALA A 101 12.80 -29.05 34.11
N CYS A 102 12.38 -27.94 34.72
CA CYS A 102 12.52 -27.71 36.15
C CYS A 102 11.55 -28.51 37.01
N LEU A 103 10.35 -28.83 36.52
CA LEU A 103 9.44 -29.75 37.19
C LEU A 103 10.01 -31.19 37.18
N ASP A 104 10.63 -31.59 36.08
CA ASP A 104 11.22 -32.93 35.92
C ASP A 104 12.47 -33.14 36.79
N ASN A 105 13.17 -32.06 37.20
CA ASN A 105 14.34 -32.13 38.08
C ASN A 105 14.45 -30.92 39.02
N ASN A 106 13.67 -30.93 40.11
CA ASN A 106 13.58 -29.80 41.03
C ASN A 106 14.90 -29.44 41.76
N LYS A 107 15.86 -30.35 41.88
CA LYS A 107 17.16 -30.11 42.56
C LYS A 107 18.25 -29.59 41.63
N ALA A 108 18.01 -29.53 40.32
CA ALA A 108 19.01 -29.06 39.38
C ALA A 108 19.28 -27.56 39.51
N ASN A 109 20.51 -27.14 39.19
CA ASN A 109 20.83 -25.71 39.06
C ASN A 109 20.11 -25.14 37.84
N LEU A 110 19.57 -23.94 37.99
CA LEU A 110 18.75 -23.35 36.94
C LEU A 110 19.56 -23.02 35.67
N THR A 111 20.86 -22.72 35.80
CA THR A 111 21.77 -22.50 34.66
C THR A 111 22.00 -23.76 33.83
N ASP A 112 22.15 -24.92 34.48
CA ASP A 112 22.34 -26.20 33.80
C ASP A 112 21.07 -26.58 33.01
N VAL A 113 19.91 -26.41 33.66
CA VAL A 113 18.61 -26.68 33.04
C VAL A 113 18.32 -25.70 31.90
N ALA A 114 18.62 -24.42 32.07
CA ALA A 114 18.46 -23.41 31.03
C ALA A 114 19.36 -23.70 29.81
N THR A 115 20.64 -23.99 30.03
CA THR A 115 21.59 -24.37 28.97
C THR A 115 21.10 -25.59 28.19
N LYS A 116 20.70 -26.64 28.91
CA LYS A 116 20.13 -27.84 28.30
C LYS A 116 18.87 -27.53 27.49
N THR A 117 17.98 -26.69 28.03
CA THR A 117 16.74 -26.30 27.35
C THR A 117 17.04 -25.53 26.06
N ILE A 118 18.01 -24.60 26.08
CA ILE A 118 18.45 -23.87 24.90
C ILE A 118 19.00 -24.84 23.85
N ASN A 119 19.92 -25.73 24.23
CA ASN A 119 20.50 -26.72 23.31
C ASN A 119 19.44 -27.65 22.70
N GLN A 120 18.42 -28.03 23.47
CA GLN A 120 17.32 -28.85 22.97
C GLN A 120 16.39 -28.10 22.01
N LYS A 121 16.20 -26.81 22.22
CA LYS A 121 15.27 -25.99 21.43
C LYS A 121 15.92 -25.35 20.20
N TYR A 122 17.22 -25.08 20.27
CA TYR A 122 17.95 -24.42 19.19
C TYR A 122 17.77 -25.12 17.83
N PRO A 123 17.90 -26.46 17.69
CA PRO A 123 17.70 -27.11 16.39
C PRO A 123 16.32 -26.80 15.79
N LEU A 124 15.27 -26.89 16.61
CA LEU A 124 13.89 -26.61 16.18
C LEU A 124 13.73 -25.16 15.72
N PHE A 125 14.24 -24.20 16.50
CA PHE A 125 14.12 -22.79 16.16
C PHE A 125 14.99 -22.39 14.97
N SER A 126 16.20 -22.94 14.86
CA SER A 126 17.10 -22.67 13.75
C SER A 126 16.58 -23.19 12.41
N SER A 127 15.77 -24.27 12.42
CA SER A 127 15.10 -24.82 11.24
C SER A 127 13.73 -24.21 10.95
N ASP A 128 13.19 -23.39 11.86
CA ASP A 128 11.90 -22.74 11.65
C ASP A 128 12.12 -21.46 10.83
N ALA A 129 11.43 -21.33 9.71
CA ALA A 129 11.57 -20.17 8.82
C ALA A 129 11.24 -18.82 9.48
N TYR A 130 10.51 -18.83 10.60
CA TYR A 130 10.17 -17.62 11.33
C TYR A 130 11.42 -17.20 12.05
N TYR A 131 11.94 -18.07 12.94
CA TYR A 131 13.05 -17.80 13.86
C TYR A 131 14.44 -18.03 13.28
N GLY A 132 14.53 -18.56 12.07
CA GLY A 132 15.78 -18.97 11.46
C GLY A 132 16.65 -17.80 11.05
N THR A 133 17.96 -17.98 11.18
CA THR A 133 18.95 -17.00 10.72
C THR A 133 19.24 -17.14 9.23
N CYS A 134 19.84 -16.12 8.64
CA CYS A 134 20.36 -16.19 7.27
C CYS A 134 21.41 -17.29 7.07
N ARG A 135 22.20 -17.62 8.10
CA ARG A 135 23.10 -18.78 8.09
C ARG A 135 22.32 -20.09 7.95
N ALA A 136 21.23 -20.25 8.70
CA ALA A 136 20.39 -21.42 8.61
C ALA A 136 19.68 -21.53 7.24
N TYR A 137 19.24 -20.41 6.67
CA TYR A 137 18.73 -20.34 5.30
C TYR A 137 19.79 -20.77 4.27
N ASN A 138 20.99 -20.19 4.33
CA ASN A 138 22.10 -20.50 3.41
C ASN A 138 22.57 -21.96 3.54
N ASN A 139 22.46 -22.55 4.73
CA ASN A 139 22.76 -23.95 4.99
C ASN A 139 21.61 -24.91 4.62
N GLY A 140 20.49 -24.39 4.11
CA GLY A 140 19.34 -25.20 3.68
C GLY A 140 18.53 -25.82 4.81
N LEU A 141 18.61 -25.30 6.05
CA LEU A 141 17.77 -25.77 7.15
C LEU A 141 16.30 -25.39 6.96
N PHE A 142 16.04 -24.33 6.20
CA PHE A 142 14.73 -23.97 5.66
C PHE A 142 14.92 -23.25 4.33
N THR A 143 13.84 -23.17 3.56
CA THR A 143 13.81 -22.63 2.20
C THR A 143 12.88 -21.42 2.09
N TYR A 144 12.91 -20.74 0.93
CA TYR A 144 11.91 -19.71 0.65
C TYR A 144 10.47 -20.23 0.73
N ASP A 145 10.24 -21.49 0.34
CA ASP A 145 8.88 -22.06 0.36
C ASP A 145 8.39 -22.30 1.81
N ASP A 146 9.31 -22.55 2.75
CA ASP A 146 8.99 -22.60 4.19
C ASP A 146 8.58 -21.21 4.70
N ILE A 147 9.35 -20.17 4.34
CA ILE A 147 9.03 -18.78 4.65
C ILE A 147 7.66 -18.41 4.03
N LYS A 148 7.41 -18.82 2.77
CA LYS A 148 6.16 -18.58 2.05
C LYS A 148 4.95 -19.21 2.73
N ARG A 149 5.05 -20.48 3.14
CA ARG A 149 4.00 -21.16 3.90
C ARG A 149 3.68 -20.43 5.20
N GLN A 150 4.70 -19.94 5.88
CA GLN A 150 4.50 -19.22 7.13
C GLN A 150 3.79 -17.87 6.95
N PHE A 151 3.95 -17.20 5.79
CA PHE A 151 3.13 -16.03 5.46
C PHE A 151 1.63 -16.37 5.41
N ILE A 152 1.28 -17.51 4.79
CA ILE A 152 -0.10 -17.94 4.64
C ILE A 152 -0.71 -18.20 6.02
N ASP A 153 0.00 -18.97 6.85
CA ASP A 153 -0.47 -19.31 8.20
C ASP A 153 -0.63 -18.06 9.09
N ILE A 154 0.30 -17.09 8.97
CA ILE A 154 0.24 -15.85 9.72
C ILE A 154 -0.87 -14.94 9.20
N GLN A 155 -1.07 -14.77 7.90
CA GLN A 155 -2.18 -13.97 7.35
C GLN A 155 -3.56 -14.45 7.84
N LEU A 156 -3.72 -15.75 8.07
CA LEU A 156 -4.96 -16.34 8.57
C LEU A 156 -5.20 -16.14 10.07
N GLY A 157 -4.17 -15.77 10.86
CA GLY A 157 -4.25 -15.68 12.33
C GLY A 157 -3.79 -14.36 12.96
N MET A 158 -2.84 -13.64 12.36
CA MET A 158 -2.25 -12.38 12.84
C MET A 158 -1.72 -11.52 11.67
N ARG A 159 -2.11 -10.25 11.58
CA ARG A 159 -1.57 -9.33 10.56
C ARG A 159 -0.10 -9.00 10.87
N SER A 160 0.84 -9.66 10.19
CA SER A 160 2.26 -9.28 10.15
C SER A 160 2.54 -8.36 8.97
N ASN A 161 3.28 -7.27 9.19
CA ASN A 161 3.67 -6.34 8.13
C ASN A 161 4.57 -7.02 7.11
N GLU A 162 5.44 -7.92 7.58
CA GLU A 162 6.35 -8.72 6.76
C GLU A 162 5.58 -9.58 5.75
N ALA A 163 4.50 -10.23 6.20
CA ALA A 163 3.63 -11.03 5.34
C ALA A 163 2.88 -10.18 4.30
N ILE A 164 2.50 -8.95 4.63
CA ILE A 164 1.87 -8.01 3.70
C ILE A 164 2.87 -7.58 2.62
N ILE A 165 4.09 -7.22 3.04
CA ILE A 165 5.17 -6.79 2.15
C ILE A 165 5.49 -7.88 1.13
N ILE A 166 5.73 -9.11 1.60
CA ILE A 166 6.08 -10.20 0.69
C ILE A 166 4.91 -10.57 -0.22
N SER A 167 3.67 -10.64 0.29
CA SER A 167 2.50 -10.90 -0.55
C SER A 167 2.33 -9.85 -1.65
N ALA A 168 2.54 -8.57 -1.35
CA ALA A 168 2.44 -7.52 -2.36
C ALA A 168 3.50 -7.65 -3.46
N ILE A 169 4.73 -8.03 -3.10
CA ILE A 169 5.83 -8.21 -4.04
C ILE A 169 5.65 -9.49 -4.86
N ASP A 170 5.25 -10.60 -4.23
CA ASP A 170 5.05 -11.90 -4.90
C ASP A 170 3.93 -11.81 -5.95
N ASN A 171 2.89 -11.02 -5.68
CA ASN A 171 1.75 -10.81 -6.58
C ASN A 171 1.95 -9.64 -7.57
N SER A 172 3.06 -8.92 -7.52
CA SER A 172 3.32 -7.82 -8.44
C SER A 172 3.66 -8.35 -9.84
N PRO A 173 3.16 -7.77 -10.94
CA PRO A 173 3.60 -8.16 -12.29
C PRO A 173 5.08 -7.81 -12.59
N LYS A 174 5.64 -6.84 -11.86
CA LYS A 174 7.01 -6.34 -12.05
C LYS A 174 8.02 -7.11 -11.20
N TYR A 175 7.58 -7.55 -10.03
CA TYR A 175 8.36 -8.38 -9.13
C TYR A 175 7.77 -9.80 -9.12
N GLY A 176 8.18 -10.62 -8.17
CA GLY A 176 7.64 -11.96 -8.03
C GLY A 176 8.60 -12.84 -7.25
N GLU A 177 8.26 -14.12 -7.16
CA GLU A 177 9.02 -15.11 -6.41
C GLU A 177 10.52 -15.12 -6.73
N GLY A 178 10.89 -15.02 -8.01
CA GLY A 178 12.30 -15.00 -8.44
C GLY A 178 13.08 -13.81 -7.86
N TYR A 179 12.47 -12.62 -7.85
CA TYR A 179 13.05 -11.42 -7.24
C TYR A 179 13.24 -11.60 -5.73
N ILE A 180 12.23 -12.14 -5.05
CA ILE A 180 12.28 -12.34 -3.60
C ILE A 180 13.38 -13.32 -3.21
N LYS A 181 13.47 -14.46 -3.92
CA LYS A 181 14.54 -15.46 -3.71
C LYS A 181 15.93 -14.85 -3.90
N GLN A 182 16.13 -14.05 -4.95
CA GLN A 182 17.41 -13.42 -5.25
C GLN A 182 17.81 -12.40 -4.18
N GLU A 183 16.93 -11.48 -3.83
CA GLU A 183 17.21 -10.44 -2.83
C GLU A 183 17.43 -11.04 -1.44
N LEU A 184 16.65 -12.05 -1.06
CA LEU A 184 16.86 -12.75 0.20
C LEU A 184 18.21 -13.45 0.25
N THR A 185 18.60 -14.13 -0.84
CA THR A 185 19.92 -14.76 -0.95
C THR A 185 21.05 -13.74 -0.85
N ASN A 186 20.94 -12.61 -1.57
CA ASN A 186 21.91 -11.53 -1.53
C ASN A 186 22.05 -10.94 -0.12
N TYR A 187 20.93 -10.69 0.54
CA TYR A 187 20.92 -10.20 1.92
C TYR A 187 21.56 -11.20 2.87
N CYS A 188 21.18 -12.47 2.79
CA CYS A 188 21.65 -13.49 3.71
C CYS A 188 23.13 -13.85 3.56
N ASN A 189 23.69 -13.73 2.36
CA ASN A 189 25.13 -13.87 2.13
C ASN A 189 25.96 -12.81 2.88
N ASN A 190 25.38 -11.64 3.17
CA ASN A 190 26.08 -10.55 3.85
C ASN A 190 25.74 -10.43 5.34
N ASN A 191 24.67 -11.10 5.80
CA ASN A 191 24.12 -10.92 7.14
C ASN A 191 23.83 -12.27 7.80
N LEU A 192 24.84 -13.15 7.91
CA LEU A 192 24.67 -14.55 8.33
C LEU A 192 23.91 -14.72 9.66
N ASP A 193 24.08 -13.81 10.61
CA ASP A 193 23.46 -13.92 11.94
C ASP A 193 22.13 -13.16 12.07
N ALA A 194 21.70 -12.47 11.01
CA ALA A 194 20.40 -11.80 10.98
C ALA A 194 19.27 -12.83 10.95
N ILE A 195 18.14 -12.49 11.60
CA ILE A 195 16.94 -13.32 11.59
C ILE A 195 16.14 -12.96 10.34
N VAL A 196 15.95 -13.94 9.45
CA VAL A 196 15.39 -13.70 8.11
C VAL A 196 14.08 -12.93 8.19
N TRP A 197 13.15 -13.40 9.03
CA TRP A 197 11.82 -12.80 9.14
C TRP A 197 11.85 -11.35 9.65
N GLN A 198 12.71 -11.04 10.61
CA GLN A 198 12.80 -9.69 11.19
C GLN A 198 13.25 -8.66 10.16
N ASP A 199 14.14 -9.07 9.25
CA ASP A 199 14.73 -8.18 8.27
C ASP A 199 14.03 -8.18 6.91
N VAL A 200 12.99 -9.01 6.71
CA VAL A 200 12.12 -8.98 5.52
C VAL A 200 11.71 -7.55 5.16
N SER A 201 11.21 -6.79 6.14
CA SER A 201 10.79 -5.42 5.89
C SER A 201 11.92 -4.54 5.36
N ASN A 202 13.14 -4.71 5.87
CA ASN A 202 14.32 -3.95 5.44
C ASN A 202 14.78 -4.35 4.03
N VAL A 203 14.81 -5.65 3.75
CA VAL A 203 15.21 -6.20 2.44
C VAL A 203 14.28 -5.72 1.33
N PHE A 204 12.98 -5.65 1.62
CA PHE A 204 11.97 -5.52 0.58
C PHE A 204 11.27 -4.15 0.53
N ASN A 205 11.58 -3.23 1.45
CA ASN A 205 10.90 -1.94 1.56
C ASN A 205 10.84 -1.16 0.24
N SER A 206 11.98 -1.06 -0.47
CA SER A 206 12.07 -0.31 -1.72
C SER A 206 11.15 -0.89 -2.80
N ALA A 207 11.14 -2.21 -2.97
CA ALA A 207 10.25 -2.87 -3.92
C ALA A 207 8.78 -2.69 -3.52
N TYR A 208 8.47 -2.84 -2.22
CA TYR A 208 7.12 -2.66 -1.69
C TYR A 208 6.57 -1.25 -1.94
N ILE A 209 7.38 -0.20 -1.74
CA ILE A 209 6.98 1.19 -2.04
C ILE A 209 6.62 1.33 -3.52
N ILE A 210 7.45 0.81 -4.42
CA ILE A 210 7.22 0.88 -5.87
C ILE A 210 5.93 0.14 -6.25
N VAL A 211 5.71 -1.06 -5.70
CA VAL A 211 4.47 -1.82 -5.91
C VAL A 211 3.25 -1.02 -5.43
N GLY A 212 3.35 -0.38 -4.27
CA GLY A 212 2.29 0.48 -3.73
C GLY A 212 1.96 1.64 -4.67
N GLU A 213 2.98 2.30 -5.23
CA GLU A 213 2.79 3.39 -6.20
C GLU A 213 2.16 2.93 -7.51
N ASP A 214 2.62 1.80 -8.05
CA ASP A 214 2.10 1.23 -9.31
C ASP A 214 0.63 0.82 -9.14
N ASN A 215 0.29 0.17 -8.01
CA ASN A 215 -1.09 -0.17 -7.67
C ASN A 215 -1.98 1.08 -7.55
N ARG A 216 -1.46 2.15 -6.95
CA ARG A 216 -2.18 3.42 -6.82
C ARG A 216 -2.42 4.07 -8.19
N LYS A 217 -1.40 4.11 -9.06
CA LYS A 217 -1.53 4.61 -10.43
C LYS A 217 -2.56 3.82 -11.23
N ALA A 218 -2.46 2.49 -11.21
CA ALA A 218 -3.41 1.60 -11.89
C ALA A 218 -4.85 1.73 -11.36
N HIS A 219 -5.03 2.06 -10.07
CA HIS A 219 -6.35 2.36 -9.53
C HIS A 219 -6.89 3.69 -10.03
N ILE A 220 -6.06 4.74 -10.05
CA ILE A 220 -6.43 6.06 -10.58
C ILE A 220 -6.80 5.97 -12.06
N GLU A 221 -6.01 5.28 -12.87
CA GLU A 221 -6.27 5.08 -14.30
C GLU A 221 -7.60 4.35 -14.54
N ARG A 222 -7.89 3.29 -13.78
CA ARG A 222 -9.18 2.59 -13.85
C ARG A 222 -10.36 3.50 -13.49
N ASN A 223 -10.21 4.37 -12.50
CA ASN A 223 -11.26 5.30 -12.12
C ASN A 223 -11.47 6.39 -13.20
N ILE A 224 -10.39 6.90 -13.80
CA ILE A 224 -10.48 7.85 -14.92
C ILE A 224 -11.18 7.20 -16.11
N GLU A 225 -10.82 5.97 -16.47
CA GLU A 225 -11.44 5.25 -17.58
C GLU A 225 -12.92 4.95 -17.30
N ALA A 226 -13.26 4.56 -16.08
CA ALA A 226 -14.64 4.37 -15.66
C ALA A 226 -15.47 5.67 -15.78
N LEU A 227 -14.90 6.80 -15.37
CA LEU A 227 -15.54 8.12 -15.50
C LEU A 227 -15.72 8.52 -16.98
N ARG A 228 -14.71 8.33 -17.82
CA ARG A 228 -14.81 8.60 -19.27
C ARG A 228 -15.87 7.75 -19.94
N LYS A 229 -15.95 6.47 -19.56
CA LYS A 229 -16.97 5.55 -20.07
C LYS A 229 -18.37 6.00 -19.62
N GLN A 230 -18.53 6.36 -18.36
CA GLN A 230 -19.79 6.89 -17.83
C GLN A 230 -20.22 8.17 -18.58
N GLU A 231 -19.31 9.14 -18.75
CA GLU A 231 -19.58 10.38 -19.48
C GLU A 231 -20.00 10.11 -20.94
N THR A 232 -19.32 9.16 -21.60
CA THR A 232 -19.66 8.75 -22.96
C THR A 232 -21.05 8.10 -23.03
N GLU A 233 -21.39 7.24 -22.07
CA GLU A 233 -22.71 6.60 -21.98
C GLU A 233 -23.82 7.61 -21.68
N GLU A 234 -23.59 8.56 -20.75
CA GLU A 234 -24.53 9.64 -20.43
C GLU A 234 -24.75 10.57 -21.63
N LEU A 235 -23.69 10.89 -22.37
CA LEU A 235 -23.78 11.67 -23.60
C LEU A 235 -24.58 10.90 -24.67
N SER A 236 -24.34 9.59 -24.83
CA SER A 236 -25.09 8.75 -25.77
C SER A 236 -26.58 8.66 -25.43
N ARG A 237 -26.94 8.47 -24.16
CA ARG A 237 -28.34 8.45 -23.71
C ARG A 237 -29.00 9.82 -23.91
N SER A 238 -28.30 10.90 -23.59
CA SER A 238 -28.80 12.26 -23.80
C SER A 238 -29.06 12.54 -25.28
N ARG A 239 -28.20 12.03 -26.18
CA ARG A 239 -28.38 12.11 -27.64
C ARG A 239 -29.65 11.38 -28.10
N GLU A 240 -29.83 10.13 -27.67
CA GLU A 240 -30.98 9.31 -28.06
C GLU A 240 -32.30 9.89 -27.56
N TRP A 241 -32.32 10.37 -26.32
CA TRP A 241 -33.48 11.05 -25.75
C TRP A 241 -33.86 12.30 -26.56
N LEU A 242 -32.90 13.18 -26.85
CA LEU A 242 -33.19 14.41 -27.60
C LEU A 242 -33.63 14.14 -29.04
N ALA A 243 -33.01 13.17 -29.71
CA ALA A 243 -33.45 12.74 -31.04
C ALA A 243 -34.91 12.26 -31.03
N THR A 244 -35.30 11.53 -29.98
CA THR A 244 -36.67 11.06 -29.78
C THR A 244 -37.63 12.23 -29.56
N GLU A 245 -37.29 13.16 -28.68
CA GLU A 245 -38.09 14.38 -28.42
C GLU A 245 -38.32 15.21 -29.68
N ILE A 246 -37.26 15.42 -30.47
CA ILE A 246 -37.34 16.15 -31.73
C ILE A 246 -38.24 15.43 -32.75
N ILE A 247 -38.09 14.11 -32.90
CA ILE A 247 -38.94 13.31 -33.80
C ILE A 247 -40.41 13.37 -33.36
N ASN A 248 -40.68 13.30 -32.06
CA ASN A 248 -42.05 13.36 -31.54
C ASN A 248 -42.66 14.75 -31.77
N ALA A 249 -41.92 15.82 -31.49
CA ALA A 249 -42.40 17.19 -31.72
C ALA A 249 -42.67 17.47 -33.21
N LEU A 250 -41.86 16.90 -34.12
CA LEU A 250 -42.13 16.96 -35.56
C LEU A 250 -43.41 16.22 -35.95
N LYS A 251 -43.62 15.01 -35.43
CA LYS A 251 -44.84 14.22 -35.69
C LYS A 251 -46.10 14.91 -35.20
N ASP A 252 -46.02 15.56 -34.03
CA ASP A 252 -47.15 16.20 -33.38
C ASP A 252 -47.39 17.64 -33.89
N ASN A 253 -46.57 18.12 -34.85
CA ASN A 253 -46.56 19.51 -35.33
C ASN A 253 -46.38 20.54 -34.18
N LYS A 254 -45.65 20.14 -33.13
CA LYS A 254 -45.38 20.91 -31.91
C LYS A 254 -44.00 21.56 -31.91
N LEU A 255 -43.43 21.77 -33.09
CA LEU A 255 -42.10 22.38 -33.22
C LEU A 255 -42.02 23.76 -32.54
N ASN A 256 -43.14 24.50 -32.52
CA ASN A 256 -43.27 25.79 -31.86
C ASN A 256 -43.10 25.73 -30.32
N GLU A 257 -43.49 24.63 -29.67
CA GLU A 257 -43.31 24.44 -28.22
C GLU A 257 -41.81 24.22 -27.87
N LEU A 258 -41.09 23.54 -28.77
CA LEU A 258 -39.64 23.40 -28.66
C LEU A 258 -38.92 24.72 -28.92
N THR A 259 -39.35 25.56 -29.87
CA THR A 259 -38.65 26.81 -30.19
C THR A 259 -38.87 27.89 -29.13
N GLN A 260 -40.06 27.96 -28.53
CA GLN A 260 -40.37 28.86 -27.41
C GLN A 260 -39.58 28.55 -26.12
N SER A 261 -39.25 27.29 -25.88
CA SER A 261 -38.37 26.90 -24.76
C SER A 261 -36.88 27.17 -25.03
N SER A 262 -36.50 27.61 -26.24
CA SER A 262 -35.10 27.80 -26.67
C SER A 262 -34.56 29.21 -26.49
N VAL A 263 -35.33 30.10 -25.87
CA VAL A 263 -34.91 31.50 -25.67
C VAL A 263 -33.74 31.61 -24.68
N ARG A 264 -33.37 30.51 -24.00
CA ARG A 264 -32.20 30.45 -23.12
C ARG A 264 -30.97 29.93 -23.84
N CYS A 265 -29.83 30.58 -23.59
CA CYS A 265 -28.54 30.20 -24.17
C CYS A 265 -28.18 28.72 -23.91
N VAL A 266 -28.43 28.20 -22.71
CA VAL A 266 -28.14 26.79 -22.37
C VAL A 266 -28.95 25.81 -23.21
N ASP A 267 -30.20 26.15 -23.52
CA ASP A 267 -31.09 25.28 -24.30
C ASP A 267 -30.72 25.33 -25.79
N PHE A 268 -30.31 26.49 -26.30
CA PHE A 268 -29.77 26.64 -27.66
C PHE A 268 -28.41 25.95 -27.84
N GLN A 269 -27.47 26.15 -26.91
CA GLN A 269 -26.14 25.52 -26.95
C GLN A 269 -26.23 24.00 -26.97
N LYS A 270 -27.06 23.42 -26.10
CA LYS A 270 -27.33 21.98 -26.10
C LYS A 270 -27.78 21.54 -27.49
N ARG A 271 -28.82 22.18 -28.06
CA ARG A 271 -29.33 21.81 -29.39
C ARG A 271 -28.30 22.00 -30.50
N TYR A 272 -27.50 23.07 -30.46
CA TYR A 272 -26.40 23.34 -31.39
C TYR A 272 -25.34 22.25 -31.34
N ASP A 273 -24.82 21.96 -30.14
CA ASP A 273 -23.77 20.97 -29.93
C ASP A 273 -24.26 19.58 -30.30
N TYR A 274 -25.54 19.26 -30.11
CA TYR A 274 -26.12 17.99 -30.50
C TYR A 274 -26.45 17.87 -31.99
N GLY A 275 -26.88 18.95 -32.65
CA GLY A 275 -27.23 18.97 -34.08
C GLY A 275 -26.05 18.81 -35.03
N LEU A 276 -24.81 18.98 -34.53
CA LEU A 276 -23.57 18.83 -35.30
C LEU A 276 -22.96 17.42 -35.26
N ILE A 277 -23.52 16.51 -34.45
CA ILE A 277 -22.88 15.21 -34.15
C ILE A 277 -23.19 14.15 -35.22
N ASP A 278 -24.29 14.28 -35.95
CA ASP A 278 -24.71 13.31 -36.96
C ASP A 278 -25.51 14.00 -38.08
N ASP A 279 -25.08 13.77 -39.33
CA ASP A 279 -25.66 14.34 -40.55
C ASP A 279 -27.17 14.05 -40.69
N LYS A 280 -27.64 12.94 -40.11
CA LYS A 280 -29.06 12.55 -40.09
C LYS A 280 -29.96 13.60 -39.45
N TYR A 281 -29.46 14.37 -38.48
CA TYR A 281 -30.24 15.38 -37.74
C TYR A 281 -29.99 16.81 -38.23
N GLN A 282 -29.13 16.99 -39.22
CA GLN A 282 -28.70 18.31 -39.68
C GLN A 282 -29.85 19.14 -40.29
N SER A 283 -30.78 18.50 -41.01
CA SER A 283 -31.95 19.16 -41.60
C SER A 283 -32.90 19.67 -40.52
N VAL A 284 -33.14 18.86 -39.49
CA VAL A 284 -34.01 19.20 -38.36
C VAL A 284 -33.38 20.28 -37.48
N PHE A 285 -32.07 20.19 -37.26
CA PHE A 285 -31.32 21.24 -36.57
C PHE A 285 -31.38 22.58 -37.31
N THR A 286 -31.22 22.56 -38.63
CA THR A 286 -31.34 23.77 -39.46
C THR A 286 -32.73 24.38 -39.33
N GLN A 287 -33.78 23.54 -39.37
CA GLN A 287 -35.16 23.98 -39.18
C GLN A 287 -35.42 24.58 -37.79
N LEU A 288 -34.95 23.93 -36.72
CA LEU A 288 -35.08 24.45 -35.35
C LEU A 288 -34.34 25.77 -35.17
N THR A 289 -33.13 25.90 -35.73
CA THR A 289 -32.36 27.14 -35.69
C THR A 289 -33.07 28.26 -36.44
N ASP A 290 -33.60 27.98 -37.63
CA ASP A 290 -34.39 28.94 -38.42
C ASP A 290 -35.61 29.43 -37.63
N GLU A 291 -36.35 28.52 -37.00
CA GLU A 291 -37.53 28.88 -36.21
C GLU A 291 -37.18 29.61 -34.91
N THR A 292 -36.08 29.25 -34.23
CA THR A 292 -35.60 29.98 -33.06
C THR A 292 -35.19 31.40 -33.44
N VAL A 293 -34.45 31.59 -34.54
CA VAL A 293 -34.06 32.93 -35.00
C VAL A 293 -35.29 33.74 -35.42
N LYS A 294 -36.23 33.17 -36.19
CA LYS A 294 -37.49 33.84 -36.52
C LYS A 294 -38.26 34.28 -35.28
N HIS A 295 -38.31 33.45 -34.24
CA HIS A 295 -38.99 33.80 -33.00
C HIS A 295 -38.30 34.96 -32.28
N LEU A 296 -36.97 34.99 -32.25
CA LEU A 296 -36.20 36.11 -31.68
C LEU A 296 -36.37 37.38 -32.50
N LEU A 297 -36.51 37.29 -33.82
CA LEU A 297 -36.73 38.48 -34.66
C LEU A 297 -38.00 39.25 -34.30
N ILE A 298 -39.04 38.58 -33.80
CA ILE A 298 -40.33 39.20 -33.46
C ILE A 298 -40.18 40.24 -32.34
N THR A 299 -39.19 40.11 -31.47
CA THR A 299 -38.96 41.04 -30.34
C THR A 299 -38.12 42.25 -30.73
N LEU A 300 -37.51 42.25 -31.93
CA LEU A 300 -36.58 43.27 -32.40
C LEU A 300 -37.26 44.38 -33.23
N THR A 301 -36.58 45.51 -33.38
CA THR A 301 -37.04 46.60 -34.26
C THR A 301 -36.98 46.21 -35.75
N PRO A 302 -37.76 46.84 -36.64
CA PRO A 302 -37.75 46.52 -38.08
C PRO A 302 -36.36 46.62 -38.73
N GLU A 303 -35.53 47.58 -38.32
CA GLU A 303 -34.17 47.78 -38.82
C GLU A 303 -33.23 46.65 -38.37
N GLU A 304 -33.31 46.23 -37.11
CA GLU A 304 -32.56 45.09 -36.57
C GLU A 304 -32.99 43.77 -37.24
N GLN A 305 -34.29 43.60 -37.48
CA GLN A 305 -34.83 42.45 -38.20
C GLN A 305 -34.28 42.36 -39.62
N GLU A 306 -34.25 43.46 -40.36
CA GLU A 306 -33.71 43.50 -41.73
C GLU A 306 -32.22 43.14 -41.74
N ASN A 307 -31.43 43.73 -40.84
CA ASN A 307 -30.00 43.46 -40.71
C ASN A 307 -29.69 42.00 -40.35
N ILE A 308 -30.43 41.41 -39.39
CA ILE A 308 -30.27 39.99 -39.04
C ILE A 308 -30.73 39.10 -40.19
N ASN A 309 -31.84 39.39 -40.85
CA ASN A 309 -32.33 38.60 -41.98
C ASN A 309 -31.31 38.55 -43.14
N ILE A 310 -30.66 39.68 -43.44
CA ILE A 310 -29.60 39.75 -44.47
C ILE A 310 -28.40 38.88 -44.08
N LYS A 311 -27.91 39.01 -42.84
CA LYS A 311 -26.77 38.23 -42.33
C LYS A 311 -27.10 36.74 -42.23
N PHE A 312 -28.30 36.39 -41.75
CA PHE A 312 -28.72 35.01 -41.47
C PHE A 312 -29.03 34.22 -42.74
N ASN A 313 -29.75 34.79 -43.70
CA ASN A 313 -30.08 34.10 -44.94
C ASN A 313 -28.85 33.79 -45.81
N GLY A 314 -27.77 34.56 -45.67
CA GLY A 314 -26.51 34.32 -46.38
C GLY A 314 -25.58 33.28 -45.73
N ASN A 315 -25.67 33.02 -44.42
CA ASN A 315 -24.71 32.17 -43.71
C ASN A 315 -25.21 31.53 -42.40
N LYS A 316 -26.38 30.88 -42.45
CA LYS A 316 -27.08 30.27 -41.29
C LYS A 316 -26.20 29.46 -40.35
N ARG A 317 -25.34 28.59 -40.91
CA ARG A 317 -24.47 27.69 -40.11
C ARG A 317 -23.41 28.46 -39.33
N HIS A 318 -22.86 29.52 -39.93
CA HIS A 318 -21.88 30.38 -39.26
C HIS A 318 -22.53 31.23 -38.17
N ILE A 319 -23.73 31.76 -38.40
CA ILE A 319 -24.45 32.53 -37.37
C ILE A 319 -24.88 31.64 -36.21
N ALA A 320 -25.39 30.43 -36.48
CA ALA A 320 -25.71 29.47 -35.44
C ALA A 320 -24.48 29.12 -34.58
N LYS A 321 -23.30 28.99 -35.22
CA LYS A 321 -22.02 28.79 -34.54
C LYS A 321 -21.66 29.98 -33.65
N ALA A 322 -21.72 31.18 -34.21
CA ALA A 322 -21.41 32.42 -33.50
C ALA A 322 -22.36 32.67 -32.32
N LEU A 323 -23.65 32.36 -32.47
CA LEU A 323 -24.64 32.39 -31.38
C LEU A 323 -24.26 31.41 -30.26
N ARG A 324 -23.89 30.18 -30.60
CA ARG A 324 -23.48 29.16 -29.61
C ARG A 324 -22.22 29.58 -28.85
N GLU A 325 -21.21 30.07 -29.57
CA GLU A 325 -19.97 30.59 -28.99
C GLU A 325 -20.24 31.81 -28.09
N THR A 326 -21.12 32.72 -28.51
CA THR A 326 -21.53 33.89 -27.72
C THR A 326 -22.24 33.49 -26.43
N CYS A 327 -23.11 32.48 -26.50
CA CYS A 327 -23.73 31.86 -25.33
C CYS A 327 -22.71 31.13 -24.42
N GLU A 328 -21.58 30.65 -24.94
CA GLU A 328 -20.55 29.90 -24.18
C GLU A 328 -19.62 30.84 -23.43
N ILE A 329 -19.27 31.95 -24.08
CA ILE A 329 -18.38 32.98 -23.53
C ILE A 329 -19.11 33.82 -22.47
N GLY A 330 -20.40 34.11 -22.67
CA GLY A 330 -21.35 34.51 -21.63
C GLY A 330 -20.85 35.45 -20.53
N VAL A 331 -20.19 36.56 -20.87
CA VAL A 331 -19.98 37.69 -19.94
C VAL A 331 -20.61 38.95 -20.53
N ALA A 332 -21.77 39.35 -20.03
CA ALA A 332 -22.24 40.72 -20.03
C ALA A 332 -21.65 41.43 -18.80
N TYR A 333 -21.58 42.76 -18.81
CA TYR A 333 -21.22 43.52 -17.62
C TYR A 333 -22.40 44.41 -17.26
N ASP A 334 -22.83 44.42 -15.99
CA ASP A 334 -23.86 45.36 -15.54
C ASP A 334 -23.37 46.81 -15.65
N SER A 335 -24.24 47.79 -15.37
CA SER A 335 -23.87 49.22 -15.34
C SER A 335 -22.76 49.56 -14.33
N TYR A 336 -22.32 48.59 -13.51
CA TYR A 336 -21.24 48.69 -12.54
C TYR A 336 -20.00 47.87 -12.94
N GLY A 337 -19.95 47.30 -14.16
CA GLY A 337 -18.81 46.55 -14.63
C GLY A 337 -18.67 45.16 -14.03
N ARG A 338 -19.76 44.52 -13.56
CA ARG A 338 -19.73 43.15 -13.01
C ARG A 338 -20.19 42.09 -14.02
N PRO A 339 -19.50 40.94 -14.15
CA PRO A 339 -19.89 39.85 -15.04
C PRO A 339 -21.32 39.35 -14.74
N ILE A 340 -22.23 39.44 -15.71
CA ILE A 340 -23.53 38.77 -15.75
C ILE A 340 -23.45 37.72 -16.87
N ARG A 341 -23.83 36.47 -16.62
CA ARG A 341 -24.00 35.49 -17.72
C ARG A 341 -25.13 35.96 -18.63
N SER A 342 -24.90 36.06 -19.93
CA SER A 342 -26.01 36.25 -20.89
C SER A 342 -26.84 34.97 -20.86
N THR A 343 -27.94 35.01 -20.11
CA THR A 343 -28.85 33.86 -19.93
C THR A 343 -29.85 33.76 -21.07
N GLU A 344 -30.03 34.84 -21.82
CA GLU A 344 -31.03 34.99 -22.87
C GLU A 344 -30.36 35.03 -24.25
N LEU A 345 -30.95 34.32 -25.20
CA LEU A 345 -30.45 34.17 -26.57
C LEU A 345 -30.64 35.44 -27.39
N GLU A 346 -31.59 36.30 -27.03
CA GLU A 346 -31.82 37.61 -27.63
C GLU A 346 -30.62 38.54 -27.44
N ASP A 347 -30.07 38.62 -26.22
CA ASP A 347 -28.84 39.36 -25.92
C ASP A 347 -27.65 38.86 -26.73
N ALA A 348 -27.55 37.54 -26.93
CA ALA A 348 -26.50 36.93 -27.73
C ALA A 348 -26.67 37.26 -29.23
N LEU A 349 -27.91 37.33 -29.72
CA LEU A 349 -28.24 37.68 -31.10
C LEU A 349 -27.96 39.16 -31.42
N LEU A 350 -28.32 40.06 -30.50
CA LEU A 350 -28.03 41.50 -30.64
C LEU A 350 -26.53 41.81 -30.66
N LYS A 351 -25.69 41.02 -29.95
CA LYS A 351 -24.23 41.15 -30.00
C LYS A 351 -23.59 40.75 -31.34
N LEU A 352 -24.33 40.07 -32.21
CA LEU A 352 -23.88 39.68 -33.55
C LEU A 352 -24.24 40.72 -34.64
N LEU A 353 -25.09 41.69 -34.30
CA LEU A 353 -25.37 42.86 -35.12
C LEU A 353 -24.18 43.82 -35.09
#